data_AF-A0A1F4U1H5-F1
#
_entry.id   AF-A0A1F4U1H5-F1
#
_cell.length_a   1.000
_cell.length_b   1.000
_cell.length_c   1.000
_cell.angle_alpha   90.00
_cell.angle_beta   90.00
_cell.angle_gamma   90.00
#
_symmetry.space_group_name_H-M   'P 1'
#
loop_
_entity.id
_entity.type
_entity.pdbx_description
1 polymer ?
#
loop_
_entity_poly.entity_id
_entity_poly.type
_entity_poly.pdbx_seq_one_letter_code
_entity_poly.pdbx_strand_id
1 'polypeptide(L)'
;MKKILVLLCVIALYLACDYATDNTSLYPDVELVSMNPMGWYTGGTDTTVSASIDETIFVAENSVDCYLSKLIWTYHHEDGSTFAGPEEISLYMKVPGKTGSDADSAKLENIQIPLLPVWQNVQPGSQCRVQLNYVFVDEYWGSRYDTVVAWFGIYMWPQ
;
A
#
# COMPACT_ATOMS: atom_id res chain seq x y z
N MET A 1 -12.81 -17.07 -53.26
CA MET A 1 -13.71 -16.69 -52.14
C MET A 1 -13.31 -17.35 -50.82
N LYS A 2 -13.20 -18.69 -50.72
CA LYS A 2 -12.83 -19.38 -49.45
C LYS A 2 -11.47 -18.96 -48.86
N LYS A 3 -10.44 -18.73 -49.70
CA LYS A 3 -9.10 -18.34 -49.23
C LYS A 3 -9.02 -16.94 -48.60
N ILE A 4 -9.84 -15.99 -49.06
CA ILE A 4 -9.90 -14.63 -48.52
C ILE A 4 -10.60 -14.63 -47.17
N LEU A 5 -11.64 -15.44 -47.02
CA LEU A 5 -12.38 -15.57 -45.77
C LEU A 5 -11.51 -16.17 -44.65
N VAL A 6 -10.67 -17.16 -44.97
CA VAL A 6 -9.70 -17.74 -44.04
C VAL A 6 -8.67 -16.69 -43.59
N LEU A 7 -8.17 -15.87 -44.51
CA LEU A 7 -7.21 -14.81 -44.18
C LEU A 7 -7.83 -13.76 -43.22
N LEU A 8 -9.07 -13.35 -43.48
CA LEU A 8 -9.81 -12.43 -42.61
C LEU A 8 -10.09 -13.03 -41.23
N CYS A 9 -10.42 -14.33 -41.14
CA CYS A 9 -10.59 -15.01 -39.86
C CYS A 9 -9.28 -15.06 -39.06
N VAL A 10 -8.13 -15.30 -39.70
CA VAL A 10 -6.82 -15.31 -39.01
C VAL A 10 -6.47 -13.91 -38.50
N ILE A 11 -6.71 -12.86 -39.29
CA ILE A 11 -6.48 -11.47 -38.86
C ILE A 11 -7.41 -11.10 -37.70
N ALA A 12 -8.69 -11.47 -37.78
CA ALA A 12 -9.64 -11.24 -36.70
C ALA A 12 -9.28 -12.02 -35.42
N LEU A 13 -8.74 -13.23 -35.54
CA LEU A 13 -8.28 -14.01 -34.39
C LEU A 13 -7.03 -13.39 -33.75
N TYR A 14 -6.09 -12.87 -34.56
CA TYR A 14 -4.93 -12.13 -34.06
C TYR A 14 -5.36 -10.86 -33.34
N LEU A 15 -6.26 -10.06 -33.93
CA LEU A 15 -6.80 -8.87 -33.28
C LEU A 15 -7.60 -9.20 -32.01
N ALA A 16 -8.33 -10.31 -32.00
CA ALA A 16 -9.07 -10.76 -30.82
C ALA A 16 -8.14 -11.30 -29.72
N CYS A 17 -7.03 -11.96 -30.09
CA CYS A 17 -6.00 -12.39 -29.16
C CYS A 17 -5.24 -11.17 -28.60
N ASP A 18 -4.79 -10.23 -29.43
CA ASP A 18 -4.18 -8.97 -28.96
C ASP A 18 -5.14 -8.24 -28.01
N TYR A 19 -6.40 -8.06 -28.43
CA TYR A 19 -7.40 -7.40 -27.59
C TYR A 19 -7.69 -8.18 -26.31
N ALA A 20 -7.71 -9.52 -26.31
CA ALA A 20 -7.89 -10.32 -25.09
C ALA A 20 -6.66 -10.28 -24.18
N THR A 21 -5.47 -10.11 -24.73
CA THR A 21 -4.21 -9.98 -23.97
C THR A 21 -4.10 -8.59 -23.35
N ASP A 22 -4.56 -7.55 -24.06
CA ASP A 22 -4.64 -6.18 -23.54
C ASP A 22 -5.84 -5.97 -22.59
N ASN A 23 -6.88 -6.79 -22.70
CA ASN A 23 -8.11 -6.69 -21.92
C ASN A 23 -8.19 -7.73 -20.78
N THR A 24 -7.08 -8.39 -20.43
CA THR A 24 -6.95 -8.87 -19.05
C THR A 24 -7.03 -7.62 -18.18
N SER A 25 -8.07 -7.54 -17.36
CA SER A 25 -8.31 -6.44 -16.44
C SER A 25 -7.15 -6.33 -15.45
N LEU A 26 -6.07 -5.65 -15.83
CA LEU A 26 -4.93 -5.45 -14.95
C LEU A 26 -5.43 -4.59 -13.78
N TYR A 27 -5.29 -5.15 -12.57
CA TYR A 27 -5.46 -4.43 -11.32
C TYR A 27 -4.16 -3.66 -11.05
N PRO A 28 -4.20 -2.56 -10.30
CA PRO A 28 -2.97 -2.07 -9.68
C PRO A 28 -2.25 -3.23 -8.99
N ASP A 29 -0.93 -3.27 -9.11
CA ASP A 29 -0.08 -4.24 -8.41
C ASP A 29 1.11 -3.45 -7.88
N VAL A 30 1.09 -3.17 -6.58
CA VAL A 30 2.04 -2.26 -5.94
C VAL A 30 2.80 -3.01 -4.86
N GLU A 31 4.12 -2.86 -4.86
CA GLU A 31 4.99 -3.38 -3.81
C GLU A 31 5.51 -2.25 -2.92
N LEU A 32 5.56 -2.48 -1.61
CA LEU A 32 6.31 -1.63 -0.68
C LEU A 32 7.78 -2.06 -0.70
N VAL A 33 8.64 -1.18 -1.18
CA VAL A 33 10.08 -1.41 -1.28
C VAL A 33 10.80 -1.14 0.03
N SER A 34 10.42 -0.05 0.71
CA SER A 34 11.03 0.33 1.98
C SER A 34 10.09 1.16 2.85
N MET A 35 10.34 1.11 4.16
CA MET A 35 9.69 1.95 5.15
C MET A 35 10.73 2.31 6.22
N ASN A 36 10.90 3.60 6.50
CA ASN A 36 11.90 4.10 7.43
C ASN A 36 11.35 5.24 8.30
N PRO A 37 11.43 5.14 9.65
CA PRO A 37 11.77 3.94 10.40
C PRO A 37 10.69 2.84 10.31
N MET A 38 11.05 1.58 10.61
CA MET A 38 10.10 0.47 10.74
C MET A 38 9.50 0.33 12.15
N GLY A 39 9.94 1.17 13.09
CA GLY A 39 9.37 1.21 14.41
C GLY A 39 9.78 2.43 15.21
N TRP A 40 9.15 2.60 16.37
CA TRP A 40 9.27 3.76 17.24
C TRP A 40 9.48 3.35 18.69
N TYR A 41 10.18 4.19 19.43
CA TYR A 41 10.35 4.08 20.87
C TYR A 41 9.59 5.22 21.55
N THR A 42 8.75 4.90 22.53
CA THR A 42 8.06 5.91 23.35
C THR A 42 8.08 5.48 24.82
N GLY A 43 7.69 6.37 25.74
CA GLY A 43 7.66 6.08 27.17
C GLY A 43 6.75 7.04 27.93
N GLY A 44 6.52 6.77 29.23
CA GLY A 44 5.55 7.53 30.03
C GLY A 44 5.90 9.01 30.27
N THR A 45 7.14 9.42 30.01
CA THR A 45 7.60 10.82 30.09
C THR A 45 7.80 11.47 28.73
N ASP A 46 7.54 10.74 27.63
CA ASP A 46 7.67 11.23 26.27
C ASP A 46 6.54 12.24 25.99
N THR A 47 6.90 13.43 25.50
CA THR A 47 5.92 14.45 25.11
C THR A 47 5.48 14.31 23.65
N THR A 48 6.07 13.38 22.90
CA THR A 48 5.79 13.16 21.48
C THR A 48 4.42 12.53 21.31
N VAL A 49 3.51 13.19 20.60
CA VAL A 49 2.11 12.72 20.45
C VAL A 49 1.90 11.69 19.35
N SER A 50 2.88 11.52 18.45
CA SER A 50 2.83 10.63 17.31
C SER A 50 4.18 9.99 17.01
N ALA A 51 4.17 8.74 16.56
CA ALA A 51 5.33 8.11 15.95
C ALA A 51 5.43 8.52 14.48
N SER A 52 6.62 8.95 14.05
CA SER A 52 6.88 9.36 12.67
C SER A 52 7.39 8.18 11.85
N ILE A 53 6.79 7.97 10.68
CA ILE A 53 7.40 7.22 9.57
C ILE A 53 7.81 8.26 8.54
N ASP A 54 9.11 8.47 8.42
CA ASP A 54 9.66 9.57 7.65
C ASP A 54 9.52 9.32 6.14
N GLU A 55 9.69 8.06 5.73
CA GLU A 55 9.66 7.65 4.34
C GLU A 55 9.03 6.26 4.17
N THR A 56 8.12 6.13 3.19
CA THR A 56 7.65 4.85 2.66
C THR A 56 7.74 4.89 1.13
N ILE A 57 8.40 3.90 0.53
CA ILE A 57 8.62 3.82 -0.91
C ILE A 57 7.82 2.67 -1.50
N PHE A 58 7.16 2.97 -2.61
CA PHE A 58 6.34 2.03 -3.39
C PHE A 58 6.81 1.96 -4.84
N VAL A 59 6.61 0.82 -5.47
CA VAL A 59 6.79 0.62 -6.92
C VAL A 59 5.60 -0.12 -7.49
N ALA A 60 5.20 0.21 -8.72
CA ALA A 60 4.25 -0.60 -9.44
C ALA A 60 4.98 -1.79 -10.08
N GLU A 61 4.45 -3.00 -9.90
CA GLU A 61 4.97 -4.23 -10.50
C GLU A 61 4.45 -4.46 -11.92
N ASN A 62 3.37 -3.76 -12.30
CA ASN A 62 2.78 -3.80 -13.63
C ASN A 62 2.61 -2.41 -14.24
N SER A 63 2.12 -2.36 -15.48
CA SER A 63 1.98 -1.13 -16.26
C SER A 63 0.73 -0.30 -15.92
N VAL A 64 0.05 -0.56 -14.81
CA VAL A 64 -1.16 0.17 -14.41
C VAL A 64 -0.78 1.38 -13.57
N ASP A 65 -1.06 2.57 -14.09
CA ASP A 65 -0.99 3.78 -13.27
C ASP A 65 -2.06 3.76 -12.17
N CYS A 66 -1.68 4.13 -10.96
CA CYS A 66 -2.59 4.16 -9.82
C CYS A 66 -2.32 5.32 -8.87
N TYR A 67 -3.23 5.51 -7.92
CA TYR A 67 -3.09 6.47 -6.84
C TYR A 67 -3.26 5.78 -5.49
N LEU A 68 -2.39 6.09 -4.53
CA LEU A 68 -2.66 5.82 -3.13
C LEU A 68 -3.86 6.69 -2.70
N SER A 69 -5.01 6.06 -2.51
CA SER A 69 -6.27 6.71 -2.17
C SER A 69 -6.42 6.93 -0.67
N LYS A 70 -5.92 5.99 0.13
CA LYS A 70 -5.98 6.09 1.59
C LYS A 70 -4.99 5.18 2.29
N LEU A 71 -4.66 5.57 3.50
CA LEU A 71 -3.94 4.76 4.47
C LEU A 71 -4.90 4.46 5.63
N ILE A 72 -5.03 3.19 5.98
CA ILE A 72 -5.83 2.71 7.10
C ILE A 72 -4.88 2.06 8.10
N TRP A 73 -4.99 2.38 9.39
CA TRP A 73 -4.16 1.74 10.40
C TRP A 73 -4.95 1.17 11.58
N THR A 74 -4.43 0.06 12.12
CA THR A 74 -5.02 -0.68 13.23
C THR A 74 -3.92 -1.08 14.22
N TYR A 75 -4.18 -0.95 15.51
CA TYR A 75 -3.22 -1.27 16.57
C TYR A 75 -3.48 -2.65 17.15
N HIS A 76 -2.40 -3.44 17.28
CA HIS A 76 -2.43 -4.80 17.76
C HIS A 76 -1.44 -5.01 18.91
N HIS A 77 -1.87 -5.73 19.93
CA HIS A 77 -0.97 -6.29 20.93
C HIS A 77 -0.03 -7.32 20.29
N GLU A 78 1.00 -7.74 21.03
CA GLU A 78 1.96 -8.74 20.55
C GLU A 78 1.30 -10.11 20.26
N ASP A 79 0.20 -10.43 20.94
CA ASP A 79 -0.61 -11.63 20.71
C ASP A 79 -1.51 -11.54 19.46
N GLY A 80 -1.50 -10.39 18.76
CA GLY A 80 -2.30 -10.11 17.56
C GLY A 80 -3.68 -9.53 17.85
N SER A 81 -4.11 -9.45 19.11
CA SER A 81 -5.41 -8.87 19.45
C SER A 81 -5.45 -7.37 19.17
N THR A 82 -6.51 -6.91 18.50
CA THR A 82 -6.72 -5.49 18.19
C THR A 82 -7.16 -4.73 19.43
N PHE A 83 -6.53 -3.58 19.71
CA PHE A 83 -6.93 -2.70 20.83
C PHE A 83 -7.34 -1.30 20.40
N ALA A 84 -7.05 -0.87 19.17
CA ALA A 84 -7.51 0.40 18.63
C ALA A 84 -7.55 0.40 17.09
N GLY A 85 -8.39 1.28 16.52
CA GLY A 85 -8.65 1.35 15.08
C GLY A 85 -9.82 0.47 14.61
N PRO A 86 -10.08 0.41 13.30
CA PRO A 86 -9.34 1.08 12.23
C PRO A 86 -9.56 2.60 12.22
N GLU A 87 -8.49 3.34 11.95
CA GLU A 87 -8.52 4.77 11.64
C GLU A 87 -8.05 4.96 10.19
N GLU A 88 -8.49 6.02 9.51
CA GLU A 88 -8.13 6.26 8.12
C GLU A 88 -7.78 7.72 7.80
N ILE A 89 -6.90 7.89 6.82
CA ILE A 89 -6.63 9.18 6.17
C ILE A 89 -6.73 9.00 4.66
N SER A 90 -7.45 9.92 4.00
CA SER A 90 -7.47 10.00 2.54
C SER A 90 -6.19 10.66 2.05
N LEU A 91 -5.57 10.04 1.05
CA LEU A 91 -4.34 10.48 0.41
C LEU A 91 -4.56 10.61 -1.10
N TYR A 92 -3.68 11.34 -1.75
CA TYR A 92 -3.66 11.41 -3.21
C TYR A 92 -2.21 11.49 -3.68
N MET A 93 -1.58 10.32 -3.84
CA MET A 93 -0.22 10.18 -4.32
C MET A 93 -0.22 9.26 -5.53
N LYS A 94 0.31 9.75 -6.65
CA LYS A 94 0.43 8.97 -7.89
C LYS A 94 1.56 7.94 -7.76
N VAL A 95 1.30 6.72 -8.19
CA VAL A 95 2.30 5.68 -8.42
C VAL A 95 2.27 5.34 -9.91
N PRO A 96 3.29 5.74 -10.67
CA PRO A 96 3.35 5.45 -12.10
C PRO A 96 3.48 3.94 -12.33
N GLY A 97 2.77 3.45 -13.34
CA GLY A 97 2.92 2.07 -13.81
C GLY A 97 4.32 1.82 -14.36
N LYS A 98 4.77 0.58 -14.31
CA LYS A 98 6.07 0.14 -14.83
C LYS A 98 6.13 0.31 -16.35
N THR A 99 7.04 1.16 -16.82
CA THR A 99 7.33 1.33 -18.25
C THR A 99 8.72 0.78 -18.60
N GLY A 100 8.78 -0.49 -18.99
CA GLY A 100 10.03 -1.16 -19.38
C GLY A 100 10.59 -2.08 -18.30
N SER A 101 11.92 -2.23 -18.23
CA SER A 101 12.58 -3.10 -17.24
C SER A 101 12.57 -2.52 -15.82
N ASP A 102 12.55 -1.19 -15.74
CA ASP A 102 12.75 -0.45 -14.50
C ASP A 102 11.42 0.18 -14.06
N ALA A 103 11.10 0.09 -12.77
CA ALA A 103 9.92 0.72 -12.18
C ALA A 103 10.31 2.05 -11.54
N ASP A 104 9.52 3.08 -11.77
CA ASP A 104 9.66 4.36 -11.08
C ASP A 104 9.14 4.24 -9.64
N SER A 105 9.90 4.76 -8.67
CA SER A 105 9.51 4.73 -7.26
C SER A 105 8.64 5.92 -6.88
N ALA A 106 7.55 5.67 -6.18
CA ALA A 106 6.73 6.69 -5.53
C ALA A 106 7.03 6.72 -4.02
N LYS A 107 7.09 7.93 -3.45
CA LYS A 107 7.50 8.14 -2.06
C LYS A 107 6.45 8.90 -1.28
N LEU A 108 6.01 8.31 -0.17
CA LEU A 108 5.17 8.94 0.84
C LEU A 108 6.03 9.34 2.03
N GLU A 109 5.90 10.59 2.48
CA GLU A 109 6.70 11.14 3.59
C GLU A 109 5.83 11.54 4.77
N ASN A 110 6.45 11.58 5.95
CA ASN A 110 5.91 12.19 7.16
C ASN A 110 4.55 11.61 7.63
N ILE A 111 4.40 10.29 7.58
CA ILE A 111 3.21 9.64 8.15
C ILE A 111 3.32 9.73 9.68
N GLN A 112 2.28 10.27 10.32
CA GLN A 112 2.21 10.41 11.77
C GLN A 112 1.18 9.43 12.35
N ILE A 113 1.65 8.49 13.17
CA ILE A 113 0.82 7.49 13.83
C ILE A 113 0.57 7.90 15.30
N PRO A 114 -0.67 8.21 15.71
CA PRO A 114 -0.95 8.67 17.07
C PRO A 114 -0.49 7.70 18.17
N LEU A 115 0.18 8.22 19.21
CA LEU A 115 0.68 7.39 20.32
C LEU A 115 -0.30 7.24 21.48
N LEU A 116 -1.37 8.05 21.52
CA LEU A 116 -2.37 8.01 22.60
C LEU A 116 -2.98 6.60 22.80
N PRO A 117 -3.38 5.86 21.75
CA PRO A 117 -3.90 4.50 21.94
C PRO A 117 -2.86 3.54 22.54
N VAL A 118 -1.57 3.73 22.21
CA VAL A 118 -0.48 2.91 22.74
C VAL A 118 -0.30 3.18 24.22
N TRP A 119 -0.22 4.44 24.64
CA TRP A 119 -0.06 4.82 26.06
C TRP A 119 -1.23 4.35 26.94
N GLN A 120 -2.44 4.26 26.38
CA GLN A 120 -3.63 3.84 27.13
C GLN A 120 -3.75 2.33 27.28
N ASN A 121 -3.15 1.53 26.38
CA ASN A 121 -3.43 0.09 26.28
C ASN A 121 -2.20 -0.80 26.43
N VAL A 122 -0.99 -0.28 26.22
CA VAL A 122 0.25 -1.06 26.25
C VAL A 122 1.00 -0.75 27.55
N GLN A 123 1.46 -1.79 28.25
CA GLN A 123 2.20 -1.65 29.49
C GLN A 123 3.65 -1.21 29.22
N PRO A 124 4.27 -0.42 30.12
CA PRO A 124 5.70 -0.13 30.04
C PRO A 124 6.55 -1.41 29.98
N GLY A 125 7.57 -1.41 29.13
CA GLY A 125 8.44 -2.57 28.87
C GLY A 125 7.91 -3.55 27.81
N SER A 126 6.68 -3.35 27.33
CA SER A 126 6.05 -4.19 26.29
C SER A 126 6.11 -3.55 24.90
N GLN A 127 5.79 -4.36 23.88
CA GLN A 127 5.71 -3.93 22.49
C GLN A 127 4.31 -4.14 21.89
N CYS A 128 4.00 -3.34 20.88
CA CYS A 128 2.82 -3.51 20.03
C CYS A 128 3.18 -3.30 18.56
N ARG A 129 2.24 -3.61 17.67
CA ARG A 129 2.40 -3.42 16.22
C ARG A 129 1.22 -2.65 15.66
N VAL A 130 1.49 -1.80 14.68
CA VAL A 130 0.49 -1.08 13.91
C VAL A 130 0.46 -1.69 12.52
N GLN A 131 -0.68 -2.24 12.12
CA GLN A 131 -0.91 -2.69 10.75
C GLN A 131 -1.27 -1.48 9.91
N LEU A 132 -0.51 -1.22 8.85
CA LEU A 132 -0.74 -0.15 7.88
C LEU A 132 -1.26 -0.79 6.60
N ASN A 133 -2.43 -0.37 6.13
CA ASN A 133 -3.02 -0.84 4.88
C ASN A 133 -3.07 0.36 3.92
N TYR A 134 -2.22 0.33 2.91
CA TYR A 134 -2.13 1.34 1.85
C TYR A 134 -3.02 0.89 0.69
N VAL A 135 -4.10 1.63 0.44
CA VAL A 135 -5.10 1.27 -0.59
C VAL A 135 -4.83 2.06 -1.85
N PHE A 136 -4.42 1.36 -2.90
CA PHE A 136 -4.18 1.91 -4.23
C PHE A 136 -5.40 1.68 -5.10
N VAL A 137 -5.73 2.67 -5.93
CA VAL A 137 -6.86 2.62 -6.85
C VAL A 137 -6.35 2.95 -8.25
N ASP A 138 -6.84 2.24 -9.26
CA ASP A 138 -6.48 2.50 -10.66
C ASP A 138 -6.80 3.96 -11.08
N GLU A 139 -6.00 4.52 -11.99
CA GLU A 139 -6.21 5.87 -12.53
C GLU A 139 -7.36 5.93 -13.55
N TYR A 140 -7.65 4.82 -14.23
CA TYR A 140 -8.51 4.82 -15.42
C TYR A 140 -10.02 4.82 -15.09
N TRP A 141 -10.44 4.04 -14.08
CA TRP A 141 -11.83 3.71 -13.80
C TRP A 141 -12.22 3.90 -12.33
N GLY A 142 -11.25 4.01 -11.42
CA GLY A 142 -11.47 4.19 -9.98
C GLY A 142 -12.12 2.98 -9.29
N SER A 143 -12.15 1.81 -9.93
CA SER A 143 -12.98 0.67 -9.51
C SER A 143 -12.17 -0.57 -9.14
N ARG A 144 -10.91 -0.65 -9.59
CA ARG A 144 -9.96 -1.70 -9.20
C ARG A 144 -9.03 -1.15 -8.15
N TYR A 145 -8.73 -1.97 -7.16
CA TYR A 145 -7.88 -1.59 -6.06
C TYR A 145 -6.90 -2.70 -5.72
N ASP A 146 -5.80 -2.29 -5.13
CA ASP A 146 -4.81 -3.13 -4.48
C ASP A 146 -4.57 -2.62 -3.06
N THR A 147 -4.14 -3.49 -2.16
CA THR A 147 -3.87 -3.13 -0.77
C THR A 147 -2.55 -3.70 -0.32
N VAL A 148 -1.59 -2.80 -0.08
CA VAL A 148 -0.29 -3.14 0.46
C VAL A 148 -0.33 -3.08 1.98
N VAL A 149 0.13 -4.14 2.63
CA VAL A 149 0.13 -4.25 4.09
C VAL A 149 1.55 -4.13 4.63
N ALA A 150 1.76 -3.23 5.58
CA ALA A 150 3.01 -3.06 6.30
C ALA A 150 2.79 -3.13 7.82
N TRP A 151 3.85 -3.46 8.55
CA TRP A 151 3.84 -3.51 10.01
C TRP A 151 4.84 -2.52 10.57
N PHE A 152 4.36 -1.63 11.44
CA PHE A 152 5.17 -0.67 12.16
C PHE A 152 5.21 -1.01 13.65
N GLY A 153 6.41 -1.23 14.20
CA GLY A 153 6.59 -1.62 15.59
C GLY A 153 6.57 -0.41 16.54
N ILE A 154 5.99 -0.55 17.72
CA ILE A 154 6.14 0.47 18.77
C ILE A 154 6.55 -0.23 20.06
N TYR A 155 7.67 0.21 20.62
CA TYR A 155 8.17 -0.26 21.91
C TYR A 155 7.95 0.79 22.98
N MET A 156 7.38 0.36 24.11
CA MET A 156 7.23 1.21 25.28
C MET A 156 8.38 0.96 26.24
N TRP A 157 9.19 1.99 26.51
CA TRP A 157 10.31 1.88 27.43
C TRP A 157 9.86 1.40 28.82
N PRO A 158 10.67 0.54 29.48
CA PRO A 158 10.50 0.25 30.90
C PRO A 158 10.60 1.55 31.70
N GLN A 159 9.79 1.66 32.76
CA GLN A 159 9.88 2.75 33.74
C GLN A 159 10.86 2.38 34.86
#